data_AF-A0A6V7JDT7-F1
#
_entry.id   AF-A0A6V7JDT7-F1
#
_cell.length_a   1.000
_cell.length_b   1.000
_cell.length_c   1.000
_cell.angle_alpha   90.00
_cell.angle_beta   90.00
_cell.angle_gamma   90.00
#
_symmetry.space_group_name_H-M   'P 1'
#
loop_
_entity.id
_entity.type
_entity.pdbx_description
1 polymer ?
#
loop_
_entity_poly.entity_id
_entity_poly.type
_entity_poly.pdbx_seq_one_letter_code
_entity_poly.pdbx_strand_id
1 'polypeptide(L)'
;DGIRILEALSATGLRSIRYAKEVPYVKQIVANDISAKAVQSIKNNIEHNKMADLITASHEDATMVMYQSRKERFDAVDLDPYGCPSIFLDGAVQCVANGGLLLITATDMAVLAGNSPETCYVKYGAVSLKSKACHEL
;
A
#
# COMPACT_ATOMS: atom_id res chain seq x y z
N ASP A 1 11.74 -20.06 -4.52
CA ASP A 1 10.40 -19.44 -4.49
C ASP A 1 10.20 -18.71 -3.19
N GLY A 2 9.65 -17.49 -3.23
CA GLY A 2 9.45 -16.64 -2.05
C GLY A 2 8.64 -15.40 -2.42
N ILE A 3 8.07 -14.75 -1.42
CA ILE A 3 7.03 -13.73 -1.57
C ILE A 3 7.64 -12.40 -2.03
N ARG A 4 7.08 -11.81 -3.07
CA ARG A 4 7.40 -10.46 -3.55
C ARG A 4 6.34 -9.48 -3.10
N ILE A 5 6.74 -8.44 -2.38
CA ILE A 5 5.83 -7.50 -1.74
C ILE A 5 6.04 -6.08 -2.29
N LEU A 6 4.97 -5.34 -2.50
CA LEU A 6 4.98 -3.90 -2.74
C LEU A 6 4.39 -3.17 -1.53
N GLU A 7 5.16 -2.27 -0.91
CA GLU A 7 4.65 -1.21 -0.03
C GLU A 7 4.59 0.07 -0.87
N ALA A 8 3.40 0.44 -1.37
CA ALA A 8 3.28 1.46 -2.40
C ALA A 8 3.44 2.90 -1.87
N LEU A 9 3.10 3.13 -0.60
CA LEU A 9 3.17 4.42 0.11
C LEU A 9 3.96 4.25 1.42
N SER A 10 5.27 4.19 1.30
CA SER A 10 6.15 3.62 2.32
C SER A 10 6.60 4.60 3.41
N ALA A 11 6.56 5.91 3.15
CA ALA A 11 7.02 6.97 4.05
C ALA A 11 8.43 6.71 4.61
N THR A 12 8.55 6.11 5.80
CA THR A 12 9.86 5.78 6.41
C THR A 12 10.37 4.38 6.06
N GLY A 13 9.56 3.54 5.41
CA GLY A 13 9.90 2.14 5.13
C GLY A 13 9.65 1.19 6.29
N LEU A 14 8.92 1.64 7.32
CA LEU A 14 8.70 0.85 8.53
C LEU A 14 8.01 -0.49 8.24
N ARG A 15 6.96 -0.53 7.42
CA ARG A 15 6.26 -1.79 7.14
C ARG A 15 7.15 -2.72 6.33
N SER A 16 7.85 -2.22 5.32
CA SER A 16 8.86 -3.01 4.58
C SER A 16 9.92 -3.62 5.50
N ILE A 17 10.44 -2.87 6.47
CA ILE A 17 11.42 -3.39 7.42
C ILE A 17 10.83 -4.49 8.30
N ARG A 18 9.59 -4.31 8.76
CA ARG A 18 8.88 -5.34 9.54
C ARG A 18 8.60 -6.57 8.69
N TYR A 19 8.15 -6.41 7.46
CA TYR A 19 7.96 -7.54 6.53
C TYR A 19 9.26 -8.33 6.33
N ALA A 20 10.38 -7.64 6.11
CA ALA A 20 11.67 -8.31 5.94
C ALA A 20 12.13 -9.07 7.19
N LYS A 21 11.81 -8.58 8.39
CA LYS A 21 12.27 -9.16 9.67
C LYS A 21 11.34 -10.22 10.25
N GLU A 22 10.03 -10.04 10.07
CA GLU A 22 9.00 -10.75 10.82
C GLU A 22 8.25 -11.77 9.94
N VAL A 23 8.25 -11.59 8.62
CA VAL A 23 7.56 -12.51 7.69
C VAL A 23 8.57 -13.47 7.08
N PRO A 24 8.40 -14.79 7.27
CA PRO A 24 9.29 -15.78 6.67
C PRO A 24 9.10 -15.85 5.15
N TYR A 25 10.14 -16.30 4.44
CA TYR A 25 10.13 -16.56 2.99
C TYR A 25 9.87 -15.33 2.09
N VAL A 26 10.05 -14.12 2.62
CA VAL A 26 10.12 -12.91 1.78
C VAL A 26 11.34 -13.01 0.86
N LYS A 27 11.10 -12.84 -0.44
CA LYS A 27 12.14 -12.83 -1.46
C LYS A 27 12.60 -11.41 -1.77
N GLN A 28 11.67 -10.49 -1.90
CA GLN A 28 11.94 -9.09 -2.25
C GLN A 28 10.78 -8.20 -1.81
N ILE A 29 11.11 -7.00 -1.35
CA ILE A 29 10.16 -5.94 -1.03
C ILE A 29 10.54 -4.69 -1.81
N VAL A 30 9.56 -4.06 -2.46
CA VAL A 30 9.70 -2.74 -3.05
C VAL A 30 9.03 -1.74 -2.11
N ALA A 31 9.83 -0.85 -1.52
CA ALA A 31 9.40 0.23 -0.63
C ALA A 31 9.35 1.54 -1.44
N ASN A 32 8.17 1.95 -1.86
CA ASN A 32 7.98 3.10 -2.75
C ASN A 32 7.45 4.33 -2.02
N ASP A 33 7.96 5.51 -2.37
CA ASP A 33 7.32 6.77 -1.99
C ASP A 33 7.57 7.86 -3.05
N ILE A 34 6.60 8.77 -3.23
CA ILE A 34 6.71 9.90 -4.16
C ILE A 34 7.61 11.03 -3.62
N SER A 35 7.84 11.07 -2.30
CA SER A 35 8.67 12.07 -1.66
C SER A 35 10.13 11.63 -1.64
N ALA A 36 11.01 12.38 -2.31
CA ALA A 36 12.46 12.14 -2.27
C ALA A 36 13.02 12.07 -0.83
N LYS A 37 12.44 12.84 0.11
CA LYS A 37 12.83 12.79 1.53
C LYS A 37 12.41 11.48 2.21
N ALA A 38 11.23 10.97 1.87
CA ALA A 38 10.75 9.68 2.34
C ALA A 38 11.66 8.57 1.80
N VAL A 39 11.99 8.60 0.52
CA VAL A 39 12.93 7.65 -0.10
C VAL A 39 14.30 7.66 0.55
N GLN A 40 14.83 8.84 0.90
CA GLN A 40 16.08 8.90 1.67
C GLN A 40 15.93 8.26 3.05
N SER A 41 14.79 8.46 3.71
CA SER A 41 14.49 7.83 5.01
C SER A 41 14.40 6.31 4.89
N ILE A 42 13.74 5.80 3.84
CA ILE A 42 13.66 4.37 3.51
C ILE A 42 15.07 3.81 3.37
N LYS A 43 15.94 4.43 2.55
CA LYS A 43 17.33 3.98 2.36
C LYS A 43 18.11 3.93 3.67
N ASN A 44 18.06 5.00 4.46
CA ASN A 44 18.74 5.07 5.75
C ASN A 44 18.25 3.96 6.70
N ASN A 45 16.94 3.70 6.73
CA ASN A 45 16.37 2.68 7.60
C ASN A 45 16.66 1.26 7.10
N ILE A 46 16.73 1.03 5.79
CA ILE A 46 17.19 -0.24 5.21
C ILE A 46 18.62 -0.54 5.66
N GLU A 47 19.53 0.43 5.54
CA GLU A 47 20.93 0.30 5.96
C GLU A 47 21.04 0.06 7.46
N HIS A 48 20.36 0.88 8.28
CA HIS A 48 20.34 0.75 9.74
C HIS A 48 19.90 -0.64 10.20
N ASN A 49 18.92 -1.23 9.50
CA ASN A 49 18.38 -2.54 9.82
C ASN A 49 19.08 -3.69 9.08
N LYS A 50 20.07 -3.42 8.23
CA LYS A 50 20.82 -4.40 7.43
C LYS A 50 19.93 -5.23 6.50
N MET A 51 18.96 -4.58 5.83
CA MET A 51 17.94 -5.23 5.00
C MET A 51 18.11 -4.97 3.49
N ALA A 52 19.29 -4.52 3.05
CA ALA A 52 19.55 -4.16 1.66
C ALA A 52 19.41 -5.33 0.68
N ASP A 53 19.56 -6.58 1.15
CA ASP A 53 19.42 -7.78 0.34
C ASP A 53 17.96 -8.12 0.00
N LEU A 54 17.00 -7.60 0.77
CA LEU A 54 15.58 -7.91 0.62
C LEU A 54 14.75 -6.70 0.18
N ILE A 55 15.12 -5.49 0.60
CA ILE A 55 14.30 -4.29 0.39
C ILE A 55 14.96 -3.36 -0.61
N THR A 56 14.21 -2.94 -1.63
CA THR A 56 14.61 -1.91 -2.59
C THR A 56 13.76 -0.65 -2.41
N ALA A 57 14.41 0.49 -2.21
CA ALA A 57 13.75 1.80 -2.17
C ALA A 57 13.44 2.29 -3.60
N SER A 58 12.20 2.73 -3.84
CA SER A 58 11.74 3.29 -5.11
C SER A 58 11.24 4.73 -4.92
N HIS A 59 11.53 5.61 -5.89
CA HIS A 59 11.08 7.00 -5.90
C HIS A 59 10.16 7.23 -7.11
N GLU A 60 8.90 6.86 -6.95
CA GLU A 60 7.92 6.97 -8.02
C GLU A 60 6.52 7.24 -7.47
N ASP A 61 5.63 7.70 -8.35
CA ASP A 61 4.20 7.69 -8.07
C ASP A 61 3.70 6.24 -7.88
N ALA A 62 2.90 6.00 -6.84
CA ALA A 62 2.42 4.67 -6.50
C ALA A 62 1.65 4.01 -7.67
N THR A 63 0.82 4.77 -8.40
CA THR A 63 0.07 4.25 -9.55
C THR A 63 1.01 3.85 -10.68
N MET A 64 2.08 4.62 -10.91
CA MET A 64 3.08 4.33 -11.93
C MET A 64 3.83 3.03 -11.62
N VAL A 65 4.30 2.85 -10.39
CA VAL A 65 4.98 1.59 -9.97
C VAL A 65 4.08 0.38 -10.18
N MET A 66 2.81 0.50 -9.78
CA MET A 66 1.85 -0.59 -9.94
C MET A 66 1.60 -0.91 -11.42
N TYR A 67 1.39 0.10 -12.27
CA TYR A 67 1.17 -0.13 -13.70
C TYR A 67 2.39 -0.68 -14.43
N GLN A 68 3.60 -0.25 -14.07
CA GLN A 68 4.84 -0.81 -14.61
C GLN A 68 5.02 -2.29 -14.20
N SER A 69 4.49 -2.67 -13.04
CA SER A 69 4.60 -4.03 -12.48
C SER A 69 3.50 -5.01 -12.92
N ARG A 70 2.69 -4.66 -13.93
CA ARG A 70 1.64 -5.56 -14.47
C ARG A 70 2.16 -6.87 -15.04
N LYS A 71 3.41 -6.86 -15.54
CA LYS A 71 4.10 -8.03 -16.10
C LYS A 71 4.82 -8.82 -15.00
N GLU A 72 5.55 -8.12 -14.14
CA GLU A 72 6.24 -8.68 -12.98
C GLU A 72 5.45 -8.39 -11.71
N ARG A 73 4.43 -9.21 -11.48
CA ARG A 73 3.45 -9.00 -10.42
C ARG A 73 4.01 -9.26 -9.02
N PHE A 74 3.33 -8.73 -8.03
CA PHE A 74 3.61 -8.93 -6.61
C PHE A 74 2.68 -9.99 -6.02
N ASP A 75 3.19 -10.79 -5.10
CA ASP A 75 2.38 -11.74 -4.33
C ASP A 75 1.57 -11.02 -3.25
N ALA A 76 2.04 -9.86 -2.77
CA ALA A 76 1.29 -8.99 -1.87
C ALA A 76 1.50 -7.51 -2.20
N VAL A 77 0.42 -6.72 -2.11
CA VAL A 77 0.45 -5.27 -2.30
C VAL A 77 -0.18 -4.59 -1.09
N ASP A 78 0.58 -3.74 -0.40
CA ASP A 78 0.12 -2.91 0.72
C ASP A 78 -0.12 -1.47 0.25
N LEU A 79 -1.38 -1.01 0.42
CA LEU A 79 -1.83 0.34 0.21
C LEU A 79 -2.26 0.95 1.56
N ASP A 80 -1.43 1.87 2.07
CA ASP A 80 -1.70 2.63 3.30
C ASP A 80 -1.66 4.15 3.05
N PRO A 81 -2.64 4.71 2.31
CA PRO A 81 -2.66 6.14 2.00
C PRO A 81 -3.26 6.97 3.14
N TYR A 82 -2.92 8.27 3.12
CA TYR A 82 -3.66 9.26 3.88
C TYR A 82 -5.03 9.51 3.24
N GLY A 83 -6.09 9.04 3.89
CA GLY A 83 -7.46 9.14 3.44
C GLY A 83 -7.96 7.92 2.67
N CYS A 84 -8.36 8.15 1.41
CA CYS A 84 -9.06 7.17 0.59
C CYS A 84 -8.10 6.41 -0.35
N PRO A 85 -8.19 5.08 -0.43
CA PRO A 85 -7.33 4.29 -1.32
C PRO A 85 -7.85 4.14 -2.75
N SER A 86 -9.04 4.66 -3.07
CA SER A 86 -9.75 4.31 -4.31
C SER A 86 -8.95 4.58 -5.59
N ILE A 87 -8.16 5.67 -5.63
CA ILE A 87 -7.32 6.03 -6.77
C ILE A 87 -6.20 5.01 -7.06
N PHE A 88 -5.83 4.20 -6.07
CA PHE A 88 -4.77 3.21 -6.17
C PHE A 88 -5.30 1.79 -6.48
N LEU A 89 -6.60 1.56 -6.30
CA LEU A 89 -7.18 0.21 -6.37
C LEU A 89 -7.05 -0.43 -7.76
N ASP A 90 -7.26 0.33 -8.85
CA ASP A 90 -7.09 -0.22 -10.20
C ASP A 90 -5.65 -0.71 -10.42
N GLY A 91 -4.66 0.12 -10.08
CA GLY A 91 -3.25 -0.24 -10.16
C GLY A 91 -2.92 -1.49 -9.34
N ALA A 92 -3.40 -1.55 -8.09
CA ALA A 92 -3.12 -2.66 -7.17
C ALA A 92 -3.69 -3.99 -7.67
N VAL A 93 -4.94 -4.00 -8.14
CA VAL A 93 -5.57 -5.20 -8.71
C VAL A 93 -4.82 -5.68 -9.97
N GLN A 94 -4.29 -4.75 -10.76
CA GLN A 94 -3.57 -5.07 -12.00
C GLN A 94 -2.15 -5.61 -11.74
N CYS A 95 -1.53 -5.24 -10.62
CA CYS A 95 -0.14 -5.62 -10.30
C CYS A 95 -0.01 -6.76 -9.28
N VAL A 96 -1.10 -7.15 -8.61
CA VAL A 96 -1.12 -8.34 -7.75
C VAL A 96 -1.23 -9.63 -8.58
N ALA A 97 -0.49 -10.66 -8.18
CA ALA A 97 -0.53 -11.98 -8.79
C ALA A 97 -1.87 -12.67 -8.53
N ASN A 98 -2.22 -13.66 -9.38
CA ASN A 98 -3.41 -14.46 -9.13
C ASN A 98 -3.21 -15.28 -7.84
N GLY A 99 -4.17 -15.20 -6.92
CA GLY A 99 -4.04 -15.77 -5.57
C GLY A 99 -3.17 -14.95 -4.61
N GLY A 100 -2.70 -13.76 -5.03
CA GLY A 100 -1.98 -12.82 -4.19
C GLY A 100 -2.90 -12.05 -3.22
N LEU A 101 -2.28 -11.29 -2.33
CA LEU A 101 -2.94 -10.56 -1.24
C LEU A 101 -2.93 -9.05 -1.46
N LEU A 102 -4.08 -8.40 -1.27
CA LEU A 102 -4.18 -6.95 -1.17
C LEU A 102 -4.39 -6.56 0.30
N LEU A 103 -3.51 -5.73 0.83
CA LEU A 103 -3.63 -5.13 2.15
C LEU A 103 -4.02 -3.66 1.94
N ILE A 104 -5.29 -3.33 2.20
CA ILE A 104 -5.83 -1.99 1.91
C ILE A 104 -6.24 -1.31 3.20
N THR A 105 -5.75 -0.09 3.40
CA THR A 105 -6.13 0.77 4.52
C THR A 105 -6.92 1.98 3.99
N ALA A 106 -8.03 2.30 4.65
CA ALA A 106 -8.77 3.54 4.43
C ALA A 106 -8.87 4.29 5.77
N THR A 107 -8.40 5.53 5.79
CA THR A 107 -8.35 6.34 7.03
C THR A 107 -9.39 7.47 7.04
N ASP A 108 -10.13 7.68 5.93
CA ASP A 108 -11.20 8.68 5.85
C ASP A 108 -12.55 8.18 6.42
N MET A 109 -12.50 7.64 7.65
CA MET A 109 -13.66 7.08 8.36
C MET A 109 -14.83 8.04 8.48
N ALA A 110 -14.61 9.36 8.49
CA ALA A 110 -15.72 10.31 8.49
C ALA A 110 -16.64 10.16 7.26
N VAL A 111 -16.07 9.81 6.09
CA VAL A 111 -16.82 9.58 4.86
C VAL A 111 -17.51 8.22 4.91
N LEU A 112 -16.78 7.16 5.30
CA LEU A 112 -17.29 5.80 5.38
C LEU A 112 -18.38 5.63 6.45
N ALA A 113 -18.26 6.33 7.58
CA ALA A 113 -19.22 6.28 8.70
C ALA A 113 -20.50 7.11 8.48
N GLY A 114 -20.75 7.62 7.27
CA GLY A 114 -22.02 8.25 6.92
C GLY A 114 -22.13 9.75 7.18
N ASN A 115 -21.04 10.48 7.49
CA ASN A 115 -21.14 11.93 7.68
C ASN A 115 -21.21 12.71 6.37
N SER A 116 -20.71 12.14 5.26
CA SER A 116 -20.72 12.80 3.95
C SER A 116 -21.05 11.79 2.84
N PRO A 117 -22.34 11.43 2.67
CA PRO A 117 -22.78 10.40 1.72
C PRO A 117 -22.40 10.71 0.27
N GLU A 118 -22.46 11.98 -0.13
CA GLU A 118 -22.06 12.45 -1.47
C GLU A 118 -20.57 12.20 -1.74
N THR A 119 -19.71 12.50 -0.76
CA THR A 119 -18.27 12.21 -0.85
C THR A 119 -18.01 10.71 -0.89
N CYS A 120 -18.79 9.92 -0.13
CA CYS A 120 -18.70 8.46 -0.18
C CYS A 120 -19.03 7.94 -1.58
N TYR A 121 -20.09 8.47 -2.20
CA TYR A 121 -20.49 8.09 -3.54
C TYR A 121 -19.39 8.39 -4.57
N VAL A 122 -18.79 9.57 -4.51
CA VAL A 122 -17.70 9.95 -5.43
C VAL A 122 -16.45 9.09 -5.23
N LYS A 123 -16.06 8.81 -3.98
CA LYS A 123 -14.80 8.11 -3.68
C LYS A 123 -14.91 6.59 -3.81
N TYR A 124 -16.05 6.04 -3.39
CA TYR A 124 -16.25 4.60 -3.18
C TYR A 124 -17.35 4.00 -4.07
N GLY A 125 -18.11 4.82 -4.81
CA GLY A 125 -19.25 4.35 -5.60
C GLY A 125 -20.43 3.84 -4.75
N ALA A 126 -20.45 4.18 -3.46
CA ALA A 126 -21.42 3.70 -2.48
C ALA A 126 -21.98 4.85 -1.63
N VAL A 127 -23.16 4.62 -1.02
CA VAL A 127 -23.77 5.57 -0.09
C VAL A 127 -23.57 5.06 1.32
N SER A 128 -22.79 5.78 2.12
CA SER A 128 -22.59 5.43 3.52
C SER A 128 -23.81 5.78 4.39
N LEU A 129 -24.07 4.93 5.39
CA LEU A 129 -25.20 5.09 6.31
C LEU A 129 -24.71 5.43 7.72
N LYS A 130 -25.18 6.56 8.24
CA LYS A 130 -24.91 6.93 9.64
C LYS A 130 -25.77 6.09 10.56
N SER A 131 -25.17 5.08 11.17
CA SER A 131 -25.82 4.16 12.10
C SER A 131 -24.86 3.77 13.24
N LYS A 132 -25.35 3.02 14.24
CA LYS A 132 -24.49 2.47 15.30
C LYS A 132 -23.50 1.42 14.78
N ALA A 133 -23.79 0.83 13.61
CA ALA A 133 -22.96 -0.17 12.95
C ALA A 133 -22.15 0.41 11.78
N CYS A 134 -21.97 1.74 11.72
CA CYS A 134 -21.33 2.41 10.58
C CYS A 134 -19.84 2.09 10.37
N HIS A 135 -19.19 1.38 11.31
CA HIS A 135 -17.82 0.91 11.14
C HIS A 135 -17.74 -0.46 10.47
N GLU A 136 -18.87 -1.18 10.35
CA GLU A 136 -18.98 -2.49 9.70
C GLU A 136 -19.55 -2.36 8.28
N LEU A 137 -20.48 -1.43 8.07
CA LEU A 137 -21.12 -1.12 6.78
C LEU A 137 -20.18 -0.39 5.83
#